data_AF-A0A4Y3PQK6-F1
#
_entry.id   AF-A0A4Y3PQK6-F1
#
_cell.length_a   1.000
_cell.length_b   1.000
_cell.length_c   1.000
_cell.angle_alpha   90.00
_cell.angle_beta   90.00
_cell.angle_gamma   90.00
#
_symmetry.space_group_name_H-M   'P 1'
#
loop_
_entity.id
_entity.type
_entity.pdbx_description
1 polymer ?
#
loop_
_entity_poly.entity_id
_entity_poly.type
_entity_poly.pdbx_seq_one_letter_code
_entity_poly.pdbx_strand_id
1 'polypeptide(L)' 'MGFSLVIGFLESLTSYYLVILLLVVGLILRFRYYVAYRNRQLTRDAAFAKGGGYLLLILSGIVLVAHFIAI' A
#
# COMPACT_ATOMS: atom_id res chain seq x y z
N MET A 1 10.50 -15.48 27.52
CA MET A 1 10.90 -15.77 26.13
C MET A 1 9.70 -16.06 25.21
N GLY A 2 8.71 -16.88 25.60
CA GLY A 2 7.53 -17.15 24.76
C GLY A 2 6.66 -15.93 24.39
N PHE A 3 6.52 -14.95 25.29
CA PHE A 3 5.71 -13.74 25.04
C PHE A 3 6.29 -12.83 23.93
N SER A 4 7.62 -12.78 23.79
CA SER A 4 8.30 -12.01 22.74
C SER A 4 8.11 -12.65 21.35
N LEU A 5 8.12 -13.98 21.27
CA LEU A 5 7.86 -14.71 20.03
C LEU A 5 6.43 -14.49 19.51
N VAL A 6 5.44 -14.42 20.41
CA VAL A 6 4.04 -14.17 20.04
C VAL A 6 3.85 -12.75 19.51
N ILE A 7 4.47 -11.75 20.14
CA ILE A 7 4.42 -10.35 19.68
C ILE A 7 5.08 -10.22 18.30
N GLY A 8 6.28 -10.76 18.11
CA GLY A 8 6.97 -10.74 16.82
C GLY A 8 6.19 -11.46 15.71
N PHE A 9 5.50 -12.56 16.04
CA PHE A 9 4.62 -13.25 15.08
C PHE A 9 3.37 -12.43 14.72
N LEU A 10 2.76 -11.74 15.70
CA LEU A 10 1.59 -10.88 15.47
C LEU A 10 1.95 -9.63 14.64
N GLU A 11 3.07 -9.00 14.96
CA GLU A 11 3.64 -7.87 14.22
C GLU A 11 4.02 -8.28 12.80
N SER A 12 4.55 -9.49 12.63
CA SER A 12 4.86 -10.03 11.31
C SER A 12 3.61 -10.18 10.45
N LEU A 13 2.56 -10.84 10.96
CA LEU A 13 1.29 -11.02 10.25
C LEU A 13 0.63 -9.68 9.89
N THR A 14 0.53 -8.77 10.85
CA THR A 14 -0.08 -7.45 10.64
C THR A 14 0.67 -6.63 9.61
N SER A 15 2.01 -6.71 9.58
CA SER A 15 2.83 -6.06 8.55
C SER A 15 2.48 -6.57 7.15
N TYR A 16 2.35 -7.89 6.97
CA TYR A 16 1.98 -8.46 5.67
C TYR A 16 0.57 -8.05 5.23
N TYR A 17 -0.41 -8.07 6.12
CA TYR A 17 -1.76 -7.60 5.81
C TYR A 17 -1.77 -6.13 5.42
N LEU A 18 -1.01 -5.28 6.14
CA LEU A 18 -0.89 -3.86 5.82
C LEU A 18 -0.26 -3.65 4.44
N VAL A 19 0.82 -4.36 4.10
CA VAL A 19 1.45 -4.28 2.77
C VAL A 19 0.46 -4.65 1.68
N ILE A 20 -0.24 -5.77 1.83
CA ILE A 20 -1.23 -6.24 0.84
C ILE A 20 -2.34 -5.19 0.67
N LEU A 21 -2.85 -4.64 1.76
CA LEU A 21 -3.90 -3.63 1.72
C LEU A 21 -3.44 -2.36 1.00
N LEU A 22 -2.25 -1.84 1.34
CA LEU A 22 -1.68 -0.67 0.67
C LEU A 22 -1.46 -0.92 -0.83
N LEU A 23 -0.97 -2.10 -1.18
CA LEU A 23 -0.67 -2.47 -2.56
C LEU A 23 -1.96 -2.61 -3.39
N VAL A 24 -2.97 -3.31 -2.86
CA VAL A 24 -4.27 -3.48 -3.53
C VAL A 24 -4.96 -2.13 -3.72
N VAL A 25 -5.04 -1.30 -2.67
CA VAL A 25 -5.67 0.03 -2.76
C VAL A 25 -4.90 0.94 -3.72
N GLY A 26 -3.56 0.91 -3.68
CA GLY A 26 -2.71 1.66 -4.60
C GLY A 26 -2.94 1.28 -6.07
N LEU A 27 -3.07 -0.03 -6.36
CA LEU A 27 -3.39 -0.52 -7.69
C LEU A 27 -4.80 -0.11 -8.14
N ILE A 28 -5.81 -0.22 -7.28
CA ILE A 28 -7.19 0.21 -7.59
C ILE A 28 -7.21 1.68 -7.99
N LEU A 29 -6.53 2.54 -7.24
CA LEU A 29 -6.45 3.97 -7.56
C LEU A 29 -5.75 4.23 -8.91
N ARG A 30 -4.71 3.45 -9.24
CA ARG A 30 -4.04 3.50 -10.55
C ARG A 30 -4.96 3.08 -11.70
N PHE A 31 -5.75 2.01 -11.52
CA PHE A 31 -6.74 1.59 -12.52
C PHE A 31 -7.83 2.64 -12.72
N ARG A 32 -8.36 3.22 -11.63
CA ARG A 32 -9.33 4.33 -11.71
C ARG A 32 -8.76 5.53 -12.45
N TYR A 33 -7.51 5.92 -12.15
CA TYR A 33 -6.83 6.99 -12.88
C TYR A 33 -6.66 6.67 -14.36
N TYR A 34 -6.29 5.43 -14.72
CA TYR A 34 -6.13 5.02 -16.10
C TYR A 34 -7.42 5.16 -16.91
N VAL A 35 -8.56 4.74 -16.34
CA VAL A 35 -9.89 4.91 -16.97
C VAL A 35 -10.21 6.41 -17.16
N ALA A 36 -9.98 7.23 -16.13
CA ALA A 36 -10.19 8.68 -16.21
C ALA A 36 -9.30 9.36 -17.26
N TYR A 37 -8.03 8.95 -17.34
CA TYR A 37 -7.07 9.42 -18.36
C TYR A 37 -7.53 9.04 -19.76
N ARG A 38 -7.95 7.78 -19.97
CA ARG A 38 -8.46 7.28 -21.25
C ARG A 38 -9.68 8.06 -21.72
N ASN A 39 -10.60 8.38 -20.81
CA ASN A 39 -11.82 9.13 -21.09
C ASN A 39 -11.58 10.66 -21.19
N ARG A 40 -10.33 11.13 -21.07
CA ARG A 40 -9.96 12.55 -21.00
C ARG A 40 -10.68 13.33 -19.89
N GLN A 41 -11.13 12.64 -18.84
CA GLN A 41 -11.82 13.21 -17.68
C GLN A 41 -10.81 13.41 -16.54
N LEU A 42 -9.87 14.33 -16.74
CA LEU A 42 -8.84 14.66 -15.75
C LEU A 42 -9.38 15.64 -14.70
N THR A 43 -10.33 15.15 -13.90
CA THR A 43 -10.86 15.88 -12.75
C THR A 43 -9.82 15.93 -11.61
N ARG A 44 -10.08 16.80 -10.62
CA ARG A 44 -9.27 16.84 -9.38
C ARG A 44 -9.17 15.47 -8.72
N ASP A 45 -10.26 14.70 -8.71
CA ASP A 45 -10.29 13.35 -8.13
C ASP A 45 -9.37 12.37 -8.86
N ALA A 46 -9.24 12.49 -10.18
CA ALA A 46 -8.30 11.68 -10.96
C ALA A 46 -6.84 12.03 -10.61
N ALA A 47 -6.54 13.32 -10.41
CA ALA A 47 -5.21 13.74 -9.96
C ALA A 47 -4.87 13.20 -8.56
N PHE A 48 -5.83 13.23 -7.62
CA PHE A 48 -5.68 12.61 -6.30
C PHE A 48 -5.53 11.08 -6.39
N ALA A 49 -6.29 10.40 -7.26
CA ALA A 49 -6.14 8.97 -7.49
C ALA A 49 -4.75 8.60 -8.04
N LYS A 50 -4.19 9.43 -8.93
CA LYS A 50 -2.81 9.27 -9.40
C LYS A 50 -1.81 9.41 -8.24
N GLY A 51 -1.87 10.53 -7.52
CA GLY A 51 -0.95 10.83 -6.42
C GLY A 51 -1.03 9.82 -5.29
N GLY A 52 -2.25 9.55 -4.80
CA GLY A 52 -2.53 8.57 -3.75
C GLY A 52 -2.15 7.15 -4.17
N GLY A 53 -2.39 6.76 -5.43
CA GLY A 53 -1.99 5.46 -5.95
C GLY A 53 -0.47 5.25 -5.89
N TYR A 54 0.33 6.24 -6.33
CA TYR A 54 1.78 6.17 -6.22
C TYR A 54 2.27 6.18 -4.78
N LEU A 55 1.69 7.02 -3.93
CA LEU A 55 2.06 7.13 -2.52
C LEU A 55 1.83 5.81 -1.77
N LEU A 56 0.69 5.16 -1.98
CA LEU A 56 0.37 3.87 -1.35
C LEU A 56 1.30 2.75 -1.83
N LEU A 57 1.69 2.73 -3.11
CA LEU A 57 2.66 1.76 -3.62
C LEU A 57 4.04 1.98 -3.00
N ILE A 58 4.49 3.23 -2.87
CA ILE A 58 5.76 3.54 -2.20
C ILE A 58 5.71 3.12 -0.72
N LEU A 59 4.63 3.45 -0.01
CA LEU A 59 4.45 3.03 1.39
C LEU A 59 4.44 1.51 1.53
N SER A 60 3.79 0.78 0.61
CA SER A 60 3.80 -0.69 0.62
C SER A 60 5.22 -1.26 0.52
N GLY A 61 6.06 -0.65 -0.32
CA GLY A 61 7.48 -1.00 -0.42
C GLY A 61 8.27 -0.68 0.84
N ILE A 62 8.04 0.51 1.43
CA ILE A 62 8.70 0.92 2.69
C ILE A 62 8.34 -0.04 3.83
N VAL A 63 7.06 -0.39 3.99
CA VAL A 63 6.61 -1.31 5.05
C VAL A 63 7.22 -2.70 4.84
N LEU A 64 7.29 -3.17 3.59
CA LEU A 64 7.91 -4.46 3.27
C LEU A 64 9.41 -4.45 3.60
N VAL A 65 10.15 -3.41 3.23
CA VAL A 65 11.58 -3.26 3.58
C VAL A 65 11.76 -3.14 5.09
N ALA A 66 10.94 -2.35 5.77
CA ALA A 66 11.00 -2.19 7.22
C ALA A 66 10.75 -3.51 7.95
N HIS A 67 9.82 -4.33 7.45
CA HIS A 67 9.57 -5.67 7.98
C HIS A 67 10.83 -6.55 7.90
N PHE A 68 11.56 -6.54 6.79
CA PHE A 68 12.80 -7.33 6.65
C PHE A 68 14.01 -6.78 7.44
N ILE A 69 13.98 -5.50 7.83
CA ILE A 69 15.08 -4.88 8.62
C ILE A 69 14.83 -5.03 10.12
N ALA A 70 13.57 -4.93 10.55
CA ALA A 70 13.19 -4.90 11.96
C ALA A 70 12.88 -6.29 12.56
N ILE A 71 12.57 -7.28 11.72
CA ILE A 71 12.23 -8.66 12.11
C ILE A 71 13.23 -9.61 11.44
#